data_AF-X1EJ09-F1
#
_entry.id   AF-X1EJ09-F1
#
_cell.length_a   1.000
_cell.length_b   1.000
_cell.length_c   1.000
_cell.angle_alpha   90.00
_cell.angle_beta   90.00
_cell.angle_gamma   90.00
#
_symmetry.space_group_name_H-M   'P 1'
#
loop_
_entity.id
_entity.type
_entity.pdbx_description
1 polymer ?
#
loop_
_entity_poly.entity_id
_entity_poly.type
_entity_poly.pdbx_seq_one_letter_code
_entity_poly.pdbx_strand_id
1 'polypeptide(L)'
;NSELLYQGEIFNEHPDKISAHRLIIEKDIKKLIIAELENETITISWLKINGETKILNKKLTIGQSLKISVSENDKIEMEGYYSVKSNSLLKLPIYEKFIIVKKFKTNYA
;
A
#
# COMPACT_ATOMS: atom_id res chain seq x y z
N ASN A 1 -0.27 5.17 21.56
CA ASN A 1 1.04 4.65 21.14
C ASN A 1 1.16 4.80 19.65
N SER A 2 2.10 5.63 19.19
CA SER A 2 2.34 6.04 17.80
C SER A 2 2.90 4.91 16.93
N GLU A 3 2.50 3.65 17.15
CA GLU A 3 3.05 2.52 16.41
C GLU A 3 2.37 2.41 15.05
N LEU A 4 3.16 2.40 13.98
CA LEU A 4 2.66 2.05 12.66
C LEU A 4 2.14 0.60 12.70
N LEU A 5 0.92 0.35 12.22
CA LEU A 5 0.37 -1.00 12.08
C LEU A 5 0.49 -1.47 10.63
N TYR A 6 0.90 -2.72 10.42
CA TYR A 6 0.98 -3.31 9.09
C TYR A 6 -0.33 -4.03 8.77
N GLN A 7 -1.01 -3.61 7.70
CA GLN A 7 -2.31 -4.17 7.30
C GLN A 7 -2.19 -5.28 6.24
N GLY A 8 -1.12 -5.31 5.47
CA GLY A 8 -0.93 -6.29 4.40
C GLY A 8 -0.39 -5.68 3.11
N GLU A 9 -0.17 -6.55 2.14
CA GLU A 9 0.16 -6.17 0.76
C GLU A 9 -1.11 -5.82 0.00
N ILE A 10 -0.99 -4.91 -0.97
CA ILE A 10 -2.05 -4.58 -1.93
C ILE A 10 -1.62 -5.00 -3.32
N PHE A 11 -2.60 -5.33 -4.17
CA PHE A 11 -2.42 -5.69 -5.57
C PHE A 11 -1.53 -6.92 -5.86
N ASN A 12 -1.21 -7.76 -4.89
CA ASN A 12 -0.18 -8.81 -4.97
C ASN A 12 -0.55 -10.11 -5.73
N GLU A 13 -1.61 -10.11 -6.53
CA GLU A 13 -2.09 -11.30 -7.23
C GLU A 13 -1.16 -11.69 -8.39
N HIS A 14 -1.08 -10.84 -9.43
CA HIS A 14 -0.27 -11.03 -10.63
C HIS A 14 0.13 -9.66 -11.21
N PRO A 15 1.31 -9.50 -11.84
CA PRO A 15 1.66 -8.24 -12.45
C PRO A 15 0.64 -7.81 -13.50
N ASP A 16 0.43 -6.51 -13.59
CA ASP A 16 -0.49 -5.81 -14.50
C ASP A 16 -1.97 -6.22 -14.35
N LYS A 17 -2.29 -7.07 -13.36
CA LYS A 17 -3.67 -7.42 -13.04
C LYS A 17 -4.28 -6.35 -12.15
N ILE A 18 -5.32 -5.71 -12.67
CA ILE A 18 -6.14 -4.77 -11.91
C ILE A 18 -6.86 -5.53 -10.80
N SER A 19 -6.74 -5.03 -9.57
CA SER A 19 -7.46 -5.54 -8.41
C SER A 19 -7.90 -4.39 -7.50
N ALA A 20 -8.97 -4.64 -6.75
CA ALA A 20 -9.53 -3.68 -5.80
C ALA A 20 -9.23 -4.14 -4.37
N HIS A 21 -8.90 -3.19 -3.50
CA HIS A 21 -8.67 -3.41 -2.08
C HIS A 21 -9.57 -2.48 -1.26
N ARG A 22 -10.10 -3.00 -0.16
CA ARG A 22 -11.01 -2.27 0.72
C ARG A 22 -10.62 -2.47 2.18
N LEU A 23 -10.67 -1.41 2.97
CA LEU A 23 -10.47 -1.48 4.41
C LEU A 23 -11.28 -0.38 5.11
N ILE A 24 -11.59 -0.61 6.38
CA ILE A 24 -12.24 0.35 7.26
C ILE A 24 -11.20 0.79 8.29
N ILE A 25 -11.07 2.10 8.49
CA ILE A 25 -10.11 2.65 9.44
C ILE A 25 -10.63 2.44 10.86
N GLU A 26 -9.84 1.69 11.65
CA GLU A 26 -10.11 1.45 13.06
C GLU A 26 -9.88 2.70 13.92
N LYS A 27 -10.34 2.62 15.17
CA LYS A 27 -10.17 3.68 16.16
C LYS A 27 -8.71 4.04 16.38
N ASP A 28 -8.45 5.31 16.67
CA ASP A 28 -7.14 5.88 16.97
C ASP A 28 -6.12 5.89 15.79
N ILE A 29 -6.51 5.47 14.60
CA ILE A 29 -5.70 5.59 13.38
C ILE A 29 -5.94 6.96 12.72
N LYS A 30 -4.88 7.75 12.56
CA LYS A 30 -4.94 9.10 11.96
C LYS A 30 -4.35 9.20 10.56
N LYS A 31 -3.66 8.15 10.11
CA LYS A 31 -2.91 8.17 8.84
C LYS A 31 -2.86 6.78 8.21
N LEU A 32 -3.19 6.72 6.92
CA LEU A 32 -2.92 5.59 6.06
C LEU A 32 -1.61 5.84 5.30
N ILE A 33 -0.74 4.84 5.25
CA ILE A 33 0.50 4.88 4.47
C ILE A 33 0.49 3.71 3.49
N ILE A 34 0.57 4.01 2.21
CA ILE A 34 0.77 3.02 1.13
C ILE A 34 2.19 3.21 0.63
N ALA A 35 3.00 2.16 0.65
CA ALA A 35 4.41 2.25 0.26
C ALA A 35 4.78 1.10 -0.69
N GLU A 36 5.63 1.42 -1.66
CA GLU A 36 6.30 0.41 -2.48
C GLU A 36 7.67 0.14 -1.84
N LEU A 37 7.89 -1.10 -1.40
CA LEU A 37 9.09 -1.50 -0.67
C LEU A 37 9.94 -2.52 -1.45
N GLU A 38 9.38 -3.11 -2.50
CA GLU A 38 10.03 -4.10 -3.36
C GLU A 38 10.44 -3.42 -4.68
N ASN A 39 11.15 -4.16 -5.54
CA ASN A 39 11.60 -3.64 -6.84
C ASN A 39 10.48 -3.71 -7.89
N GLU A 40 9.32 -3.18 -7.53
CA GLU A 40 8.11 -3.15 -8.33
C GLU A 40 7.65 -1.70 -8.55
N THR A 41 6.60 -1.54 -9.35
CA THR A 41 5.92 -0.26 -9.53
C THR A 41 4.45 -0.45 -9.27
N ILE A 42 3.95 0.12 -8.18
CA ILE A 42 2.52 0.20 -7.91
C ILE A 42 1.92 1.37 -8.69
N THR A 43 0.82 1.12 -9.39
CA THR A 43 -0.06 2.14 -9.98
C THR A 43 -1.41 2.06 -9.27
N ILE A 44 -1.75 3.10 -8.52
CA ILE A 44 -3.07 3.32 -7.94
C ILE A 44 -3.89 4.10 -8.96
N SER A 45 -4.79 3.41 -9.66
CA SER A 45 -5.70 4.02 -10.64
C SER A 45 -6.60 5.04 -9.95
N TRP A 46 -7.18 4.66 -8.81
CA TRP A 46 -7.95 5.54 -7.96
C TRP A 46 -7.92 5.09 -6.50
N LEU A 47 -8.07 6.05 -5.59
CA LEU A 47 -8.34 5.81 -4.17
C LEU A 47 -9.48 6.72 -3.72
N LYS A 48 -10.47 6.11 -3.07
CA LYS A 48 -11.66 6.77 -2.53
C LYS A 48 -11.67 6.68 -1.01
N ILE A 49 -12.15 7.74 -0.38
CA ILE A 49 -12.46 7.80 1.05
C ILE A 49 -13.93 8.15 1.17
N ASN A 50 -14.71 7.27 1.80
CA ASN A 50 -16.16 7.43 1.94
C ASN A 50 -16.87 7.66 0.60
N GLY A 51 -16.43 6.98 -0.46
CA GLY A 51 -16.95 7.09 -1.81
C GLY A 51 -16.41 8.27 -2.63
N GLU A 52 -15.72 9.22 -2.01
CA GLU A 52 -15.14 10.38 -2.70
C GLU A 52 -13.71 10.08 -3.19
N THR A 53 -13.45 10.29 -4.47
CA THR A 53 -12.11 10.11 -5.05
C THR A 53 -11.13 11.15 -4.50
N LYS A 54 -10.08 10.70 -3.81
CA LYS A 54 -9.02 11.55 -3.26
C LYS A 54 -7.72 11.50 -4.06
N ILE A 55 -7.46 10.38 -4.73
CA ILE A 55 -6.23 10.16 -5.52
C ILE A 55 -6.61 9.53 -6.85
N LEU A 56 -5.95 9.97 -7.92
CA LEU A 56 -6.07 9.42 -9.27
C LEU A 56 -4.69 9.21 -9.87
N ASN A 57 -4.52 8.09 -10.59
CA ASN A 57 -3.35 7.75 -11.41
C ASN A 57 -2.01 7.96 -10.66
N LYS A 58 -1.94 7.55 -9.40
CA LYS A 58 -0.74 7.70 -8.57
C LYS A 58 0.18 6.51 -8.78
N LYS A 59 1.40 6.80 -9.24
CA LYS A 59 2.48 5.83 -9.34
C LYS A 59 3.41 5.92 -8.13
N LEU A 60 3.81 4.76 -7.62
CA LEU A 60 4.82 4.60 -6.57
C LEU A 60 5.90 3.62 -7.08
N THR A 61 7.16 3.97 -6.86
CA THR A 61 8.32 3.09 -7.09
C THR A 61 9.00 2.77 -5.78
N ILE A 62 9.94 1.81 -5.78
CA ILE A 62 10.71 1.42 -4.58
C ILE A 62 11.12 2.60 -3.69
N GLY A 63 10.80 2.48 -2.40
CA GLY A 63 11.07 3.47 -1.35
C GLY A 63 10.09 4.64 -1.30
N GLN A 64 9.17 4.78 -2.28
CA GLN A 64 8.16 5.83 -2.26
C GLN A 64 6.96 5.43 -1.42
N SER A 65 6.33 6.45 -0.81
CA SER A 65 5.11 6.27 -0.03
C SER A 65 4.10 7.38 -0.31
N LEU A 66 2.83 7.00 -0.31
CA LEU A 66 1.67 7.88 -0.25
C LEU A 66 1.16 7.91 1.19
N LYS A 67 0.98 9.11 1.74
CA LYS A 67 0.48 9.33 3.11
C LYS A 67 -0.83 10.08 3.03
N ILE A 68 -1.87 9.57 3.68
CA ILE A 68 -3.21 10.15 3.65
C ILE A 68 -3.72 10.28 5.07
N SER A 69 -4.23 11.45 5.43
CA SER A 69 -4.92 11.65 6.71
C SER A 69 -6.28 10.94 6.64
N VAL A 70 -6.60 10.20 7.70
CA VAL A 70 -7.85 9.42 7.81
C VAL A 70 -8.44 9.59 9.20
N SER A 71 -9.75 9.31 9.31
CA SER A 71 -10.51 9.32 10.55
C SER A 71 -11.08 7.94 10.85
N GLU A 72 -11.46 7.71 12.09
CA GLU A 72 -12.17 6.50 12.51
C GLU A 72 -13.41 6.27 11.62
N ASN A 73 -13.63 5.02 11.22
CA ASN A 73 -14.71 4.56 10.34
C ASN A 73 -14.64 5.03 8.88
N ASP A 74 -13.57 5.73 8.47
CA ASP A 74 -13.36 6.01 7.04
C ASP A 74 -13.32 4.70 6.24
N LYS A 75 -14.13 4.64 5.18
CA LYS A 75 -14.15 3.53 4.23
C LYS A 75 -13.17 3.85 3.11
N ILE A 76 -12.08 3.08 3.06
CA ILE A 76 -11.07 3.22 2.02
C ILE A 76 -11.32 2.17 0.96
N GLU A 77 -11.42 2.62 -0.29
CA GLU A 77 -11.46 1.75 -1.45
C GLU A 77 -10.37 2.20 -2.42
N MET A 78 -9.61 1.26 -2.97
CA MET A 78 -8.59 1.55 -3.96
C MET A 78 -8.55 0.49 -5.03
N GLU A 79 -8.19 0.90 -6.24
CA GLU A 79 -7.94 -0.01 -7.36
C GLU A 79 -6.62 0.35 -8.02
N GLY A 80 -5.93 -0.69 -8.46
CA GLY A 80 -4.63 -0.54 -9.06
C GLY A 80 -4.04 -1.89 -9.44
N TYR A 81 -2.77 -1.84 -9.78
CA TYR A 81 -1.96 -2.99 -10.13
C TYR A 81 -0.50 -2.68 -9.80
N TYR A 82 0.32 -3.72 -9.75
CA TYR A 82 1.77 -3.58 -9.74
C TYR A 82 2.35 -4.07 -11.06
N SER A 83 3.51 -3.55 -11.45
CA SER A 83 4.28 -4.04 -12.58
C SER A 83 5.73 -4.31 -12.18
N VAL A 84 6.30 -5.36 -12.76
CA VAL A 84 7.70 -5.77 -12.54
C VAL A 84 8.56 -5.24 -13.69
N LYS A 85 9.77 -4.76 -13.38
CA LYS A 85 10.69 -4.21 -14.41
C LYS A 85 11.36 -5.28 -15.27
N SER A 86 11.28 -6.56 -14.90
CA SER A 86 11.89 -7.68 -15.63
C SER A 86 10.93 -8.88 -15.70
N ASN A 87 11.09 -9.71 -16.74
CA ASN A 87 10.33 -10.96 -16.94
C ASN A 87 10.52 -12.03 -15.84
N SER A 88 11.33 -11.74 -14.82
CA SER A 88 11.52 -12.64 -13.69
C SER A 88 10.49 -12.30 -12.61
N LEU A 89 9.40 -13.08 -12.57
CA LEU A 89 8.47 -13.15 -11.44
C LEU A 89 9.20 -13.69 -10.20
N LEU A 90 10.05 -12.88 -9.58
CA LEU A 90 10.72 -13.23 -8.34
C LEU A 90 9.95 -12.63 -7.20
N LYS A 91 8.97 -13.38 -6.67
CA LYS A 91 8.39 -13.05 -5.36
C LYS A 91 9.50 -13.19 -4.32
N LEU A 92 9.73 -12.13 -3.54
CA LEU A 92 10.68 -12.21 -2.44
C LEU A 92 10.26 -13.29 -1.44
N PRO A 93 11.21 -14.04 -0.85
CA PRO A 93 10.93 -14.96 0.24
C PRO A 93 10.22 -14.27 1.42
N ILE A 94 9.33 -14.99 2.10
CA ILE A 94 8.52 -14.48 3.22
C ILE A 94 9.38 -13.81 4.29
N TYR A 95 10.54 -14.39 4.61
CA TYR A 95 11.46 -13.86 5.61
C TYR A 95 12.04 -12.49 5.23
N GLU A 96 12.40 -12.31 3.95
CA GLU A 96 12.94 -11.03 3.46
C GLU A 96 11.87 -9.94 3.48
N LYS A 97 10.64 -10.28 3.07
CA LYS A 97 9.48 -9.37 3.16
C LYS A 97 9.25 -8.91 4.59
N PHE A 98 9.26 -9.83 5.55
CA PHE A 98 9.13 -9.50 6.98
C PHE A 98 10.22 -8.51 7.45
N ILE A 99 11.48 -8.71 7.05
CA ILE A 99 12.58 -7.79 7.40
C ILE A 99 12.34 -6.40 6.83
N ILE A 100 11.92 -6.30 5.56
CA ILE A 100 11.68 -5.02 4.88
C ILE A 100 10.56 -4.25 5.57
N VAL A 101 9.43 -4.90 5.86
CA VAL A 101 8.30 -4.29 6.59
C VAL A 101 8.75 -3.83 7.97
N LYS A 102 9.48 -4.67 8.72
CA LYS A 102 9.97 -4.31 10.07
C LYS A 102 10.91 -3.10 10.05
N LYS A 103 11.83 -3.03 9.08
CA LYS A 103 12.70 -1.87 8.89
C LYS A 103 11.90 -0.61 8.59
N PHE A 104 10.90 -0.70 7.71
CA PHE A 104 10.02 0.42 7.41
C PHE A 104 9.27 0.92 8.65
N LYS A 105 8.64 0.02 9.42
CA LYS A 105 7.95 0.38 10.68
C LYS A 105 8.86 1.14 11.65
N THR A 106 10.12 0.70 11.78
CA THR A 106 11.09 1.30 12.71
C THR A 106 11.44 2.74 12.33
N ASN A 107 11.45 3.08 11.04
CA ASN A 107 11.73 4.46 10.57
C ASN A 107 10.55 5.43 10.77
N TYR A 108 9.38 4.93 11.16
CA TYR A 108 8.14 5.69 11.31
C TYR A 108 7.63 5.73 12.75
N ALA A 109 8.29 5.02 13.67
CA ALA A 109 8.07 5.06 15.11
C ALA A 109 8.92 6.17 15.76
#